data_AF-A0AAC9I599-F1
#
_entry.id   AF-A0AAC9I599-F1
#
_cell.length_a   1.000
_cell.length_b   1.000
_cell.length_c   1.000
_cell.angle_alpha   90.00
_cell.angle_beta   90.00
_cell.angle_gamma   90.00
#
_symmetry.space_group_name_H-M   'P 1'
#
loop_
_entity.id
_entity.type
_entity.pdbx_description
1 polymer ?
#
loop_
_entity_poly.entity_id
_entity_poly.type
_entity_poly.pdbx_seq_one_letter_code
_entity_poly.pdbx_strand_id
1 'polypeptide(L)'
;MFSIFRIFALVLCCQVVFSQVNNNPVDENGKKHGVWKGFYEESGRQRYEGTFEHGKEVGVFNFFDDTKAQSIIATRTFNAKDNSCYTIFYDQNKNIVSEGKEVNKLREGQWKYYHKASKTIMTLENYKNGKLDGVRTVYYPSGKIVDETIYKNGLKEGVYKRYSEKGIVLENSFFKNNEYEGEATYKDPNDLVIAKGKFKNGKKVGKWQFFVNGKLESEENMDKPKKIQLKRDSVKK
;
A
#
# COMPACT_ATOMS: atom_id res chain seq x y z
N MET A 1 36.70 -1.16 -77.09
CA MET A 1 35.94 -2.34 -77.54
C MET A 1 35.97 -3.37 -76.42
N PHE A 2 34.84 -4.03 -76.15
CA PHE A 2 34.58 -5.09 -75.14
C PHE A 2 34.09 -4.67 -73.74
N SER A 3 32.77 -4.52 -73.70
CA SER A 3 31.78 -5.00 -72.70
C SER A 3 32.22 -6.22 -71.88
N ILE A 4 31.72 -6.35 -70.62
CA ILE A 4 30.96 -7.54 -70.15
C ILE A 4 30.41 -7.33 -68.71
N PHE A 5 29.08 -7.47 -68.64
CA PHE A 5 28.15 -7.92 -67.61
C PHE A 5 28.33 -7.62 -66.11
N ARG A 6 27.34 -6.86 -65.60
CA ARG A 6 26.88 -6.86 -64.22
C ARG A 6 26.13 -8.16 -63.93
N ILE A 7 26.51 -8.87 -62.86
CA ILE A 7 25.68 -9.91 -62.24
C ILE A 7 25.21 -9.37 -60.89
N PHE A 8 23.94 -8.98 -60.83
CA PHE A 8 23.24 -8.69 -59.59
C PHE A 8 22.74 -10.03 -59.04
N ALA A 9 23.43 -10.58 -58.04
CA ALA A 9 22.93 -11.71 -57.28
C ALA A 9 21.97 -11.19 -56.20
N LEU A 10 20.66 -11.27 -56.48
CA LEU A 10 19.61 -10.98 -55.51
C LEU A 10 19.51 -12.16 -54.54
N VAL A 11 20.22 -12.09 -53.41
CA VAL A 11 20.08 -13.08 -52.33
C VAL A 11 18.77 -12.79 -51.61
N LEU A 12 17.74 -13.57 -51.93
CA LEU A 12 16.48 -13.58 -51.20
C LEU A 12 16.72 -14.25 -49.84
N CYS A 13 17.09 -13.45 -48.84
CA CYS A 13 17.18 -13.91 -47.46
C CYS A 13 15.74 -14.07 -46.93
N CYS A 14 15.18 -15.28 -47.05
CA CYS A 14 13.96 -15.65 -46.34
C CYS A 14 14.25 -15.58 -44.83
N GLN A 15 13.93 -14.45 -44.23
CA GLN A 15 13.82 -14.30 -42.79
C GLN A 15 12.63 -15.14 -42.34
N VAL A 16 12.88 -16.39 -41.96
CA VAL A 16 11.90 -17.16 -41.20
C VAL A 16 11.81 -16.50 -39.83
N VAL A 17 10.82 -15.63 -39.66
CA VAL A 17 10.43 -15.14 -38.34
C VAL A 17 9.82 -16.32 -37.61
N PHE A 18 10.63 -17.07 -36.85
CA PHE A 18 10.09 -17.94 -35.82
C PHE A 18 9.44 -17.03 -34.78
N SER A 19 8.11 -16.89 -34.87
CA SER A 19 7.35 -16.59 -33.66
C SER A 19 7.72 -17.69 -32.66
N GLN A 20 8.31 -17.32 -31.52
CA GLN A 20 8.46 -18.26 -30.43
C GLN A 20 7.04 -18.60 -29.97
N VAL A 21 6.49 -19.68 -30.51
CA VAL A 21 5.29 -20.28 -29.94
C VAL A 21 5.72 -20.75 -28.56
N ASN A 22 5.44 -19.93 -27.56
CA ASN A 22 5.64 -20.27 -26.16
C ASN A 22 4.67 -21.40 -25.83
N ASN A 23 5.10 -22.63 -26.09
CA ASN A 23 4.38 -23.85 -25.75
C ASN A 23 4.59 -24.12 -24.27
N ASN A 24 3.89 -23.35 -23.44
CA ASN A 24 3.87 -23.63 -22.03
C ASN A 24 3.31 -25.05 -21.78
N PRO A 25 3.96 -25.88 -20.94
CA PRO A 25 3.61 -27.28 -20.80
C PRO A 25 2.23 -27.48 -20.12
N VAL A 26 1.50 -28.49 -20.56
CA VAL A 26 0.22 -28.90 -19.96
C VAL A 26 0.26 -30.39 -19.61
N ASP A 27 -0.54 -30.78 -18.63
CA ASP A 27 -0.76 -32.19 -18.32
C ASP A 27 -1.73 -32.86 -19.32
N GLU A 28 -1.98 -34.16 -19.14
CA GLU A 28 -2.90 -34.97 -19.94
C GLU A 28 -4.34 -34.41 -20.00
N ASN A 29 -4.74 -33.58 -19.04
CA ASN A 29 -6.05 -32.94 -18.97
C ASN A 29 -6.04 -31.51 -19.52
N GLY A 30 -4.93 -31.07 -20.13
CA GLY A 30 -4.76 -29.71 -20.65
C GLY A 30 -4.56 -28.64 -19.57
N LYS A 31 -4.31 -29.02 -18.31
CA LYS A 31 -4.03 -28.05 -17.23
C LYS A 31 -2.56 -27.67 -17.23
N LYS A 32 -2.24 -26.45 -16.79
CA LYS A 32 -0.86 -25.98 -16.67
C LYS A 32 -0.02 -26.94 -15.84
N HIS A 33 1.11 -27.40 -16.37
CA HIS A 33 2.02 -28.31 -15.67
C HIS A 33 3.46 -27.99 -16.04
N GLY A 34 4.40 -28.06 -15.09
CA GLY A 34 5.79 -27.68 -15.30
C GLY A 34 6.03 -26.17 -15.28
N VAL A 35 7.20 -25.75 -15.77
CA VAL A 35 7.60 -24.34 -15.78
C VAL A 35 6.82 -23.58 -16.85
N TRP A 36 6.16 -22.50 -16.43
CA TRP A 36 5.41 -21.59 -17.28
C TRP A 36 6.09 -20.23 -17.31
N LYS A 37 6.05 -19.60 -18.49
CA LYS A 37 6.41 -18.20 -18.68
C LYS A 37 5.21 -17.45 -19.26
N GLY A 38 4.92 -16.29 -18.68
CA GLY A 38 3.96 -15.34 -19.23
C GLY A 38 4.67 -14.11 -19.77
N PHE A 39 4.05 -13.42 -20.72
CA PHE A 39 4.65 -12.29 -21.42
C PHE A 39 3.69 -11.09 -21.42
N TYR A 40 4.24 -9.88 -21.49
CA TYR A 40 3.49 -8.66 -21.74
C TYR A 40 3.00 -8.63 -23.19
N GLU A 41 1.77 -8.19 -23.40
CA GLU A 41 1.10 -8.25 -24.71
C GLU A 41 1.77 -7.32 -25.74
N GLU A 42 2.06 -6.08 -25.36
CA GLU A 42 2.63 -5.08 -26.27
C GLU A 42 4.12 -5.30 -26.55
N SER A 43 4.91 -5.53 -25.50
CA SER A 43 6.37 -5.60 -25.62
C SER A 43 6.92 -6.99 -25.93
N GLY A 44 6.12 -8.04 -25.68
CA GLY A 44 6.56 -9.43 -25.72
C GLY A 44 7.59 -9.80 -24.64
N ARG A 45 7.91 -8.91 -23.70
CA ARG A 45 8.87 -9.18 -22.62
C ARG A 45 8.28 -10.13 -21.58
N GLN A 46 9.14 -10.88 -20.90
CA GLN A 46 8.70 -11.81 -19.87
C GLN A 46 8.05 -11.05 -18.71
N ARG A 47 6.83 -11.44 -18.35
CA ARG A 47 6.03 -10.86 -17.27
C ARG A 47 6.13 -11.68 -15.99
N TYR A 48 6.16 -13.01 -16.13
CA TYR A 48 6.37 -13.89 -14.99
C TYR A 48 6.98 -15.22 -15.43
N GLU A 49 7.59 -15.91 -14.47
CA GLU A 49 7.83 -17.35 -14.54
C GLU A 49 7.47 -18.02 -13.22
N GLY A 50 7.09 -19.29 -13.30
CA GLY A 50 6.81 -20.11 -12.12
C GLY A 50 6.43 -21.52 -12.54
N THR A 51 6.24 -22.40 -11.55
CA THR A 51 5.91 -23.80 -11.81
C THR A 51 4.44 -24.05 -11.50
N PHE A 52 3.77 -24.78 -12.39
CA PHE A 52 2.45 -25.31 -12.15
C PHE A 52 2.50 -26.83 -11.98
N GLU A 53 1.67 -27.35 -11.08
CA GLU A 53 1.38 -28.78 -10.96
C GLU A 53 -0.12 -28.98 -11.09
N HIS A 54 -0.55 -29.58 -12.21
CA HIS A 54 -1.96 -29.89 -12.49
C HIS A 54 -2.89 -28.68 -12.37
N GLY A 55 -2.44 -27.53 -12.87
CA GLY A 55 -3.15 -26.27 -12.86
C GLY A 55 -2.96 -25.43 -11.58
N LYS A 56 -2.23 -25.93 -10.57
CA LYS A 56 -1.96 -25.19 -9.32
C LYS A 56 -0.56 -24.60 -9.33
N GLU A 57 -0.43 -23.36 -8.91
CA GLU A 57 0.87 -22.72 -8.67
C GLU A 57 1.63 -23.44 -7.54
N VAL A 58 2.90 -23.77 -7.77
CA VAL A 58 3.79 -24.36 -6.75
C VAL A 58 5.15 -23.66 -6.74
N GLY A 59 5.76 -23.61 -5.57
CA GLY A 59 7.07 -23.00 -5.39
C GLY A 59 7.06 -21.48 -5.58
N VAL A 60 8.15 -20.94 -6.15
CA VAL A 60 8.34 -19.50 -6.30
C VAL A 60 7.98 -19.06 -7.70
N PHE A 61 7.17 -18.01 -7.78
CA PHE A 61 6.93 -17.25 -9.00
C PHE A 61 7.72 -15.95 -8.95
N ASN A 62 8.44 -15.65 -10.02
CA ASN A 62 9.11 -14.38 -10.25
C ASN A 62 8.26 -13.53 -11.20
N PHE A 63 8.05 -12.27 -10.86
CA PHE A 63 7.36 -11.29 -11.69
C PHE A 63 8.34 -10.19 -12.08
N PHE A 64 8.38 -9.88 -13.37
CA PHE A 64 9.34 -8.95 -13.95
C PHE A 64 8.65 -7.67 -14.39
N ASP A 65 9.36 -6.55 -14.37
CA ASP A 65 8.87 -5.32 -14.99
C ASP A 65 8.85 -5.38 -16.51
N ASP A 66 8.14 -4.44 -17.11
CA ASP A 66 8.08 -4.30 -18.56
C ASP A 66 9.17 -3.34 -19.08
N THR A 67 10.40 -3.44 -18.57
CA THR A 67 11.54 -2.69 -19.08
C THR A 67 12.51 -3.61 -19.81
N LYS A 68 13.47 -3.06 -20.55
CA LYS A 68 14.54 -3.87 -21.15
C LYS A 68 15.39 -4.60 -20.09
N ALA A 69 15.42 -4.11 -18.85
CA ALA A 69 16.15 -4.74 -17.76
C ALA A 69 15.44 -6.01 -17.24
N GLN A 70 14.12 -6.12 -17.40
CA GLN A 70 13.29 -7.21 -16.87
C GLN A 70 13.63 -7.49 -15.40
N SER A 71 13.61 -6.44 -14.58
CA SER A 71 13.93 -6.54 -13.17
C SER A 71 12.82 -7.28 -12.43
N ILE A 72 13.17 -8.12 -11.45
CA ILE A 72 12.18 -8.75 -10.58
C ILE A 72 11.54 -7.68 -9.70
N ILE A 73 10.23 -7.49 -9.84
CA ILE A 73 9.43 -6.53 -9.06
C ILE A 73 8.59 -7.19 -7.98
N ALA A 74 8.37 -8.50 -8.10
CA ALA A 74 7.70 -9.28 -7.07
C ALA A 74 8.08 -10.75 -7.10
N THR A 75 8.04 -11.39 -5.93
CA THR A 75 8.10 -12.84 -5.79
C THR A 75 6.87 -13.33 -5.04
N ARG A 76 6.31 -14.47 -5.45
CA ARG A 76 5.24 -15.16 -4.72
C ARG A 76 5.66 -16.60 -4.43
N THR A 77 5.74 -16.96 -3.16
CA THR A 77 6.04 -18.33 -2.73
C THR A 77 4.73 -19.03 -2.37
N PHE A 78 4.26 -19.93 -3.23
CA PHE A 78 3.01 -20.66 -3.05
C PHE A 78 3.18 -21.83 -2.08
N ASN A 79 2.23 -21.97 -1.17
CA ASN A 79 2.15 -23.09 -0.26
C ASN A 79 1.41 -24.24 -0.95
N ALA A 80 1.99 -25.43 -0.97
CA ALA A 80 1.35 -26.60 -1.61
C ALA A 80 0.11 -27.10 -0.85
N LYS A 81 -0.04 -26.74 0.43
CA LYS A 81 -1.10 -27.25 1.31
C LYS A 81 -2.39 -26.43 1.26
N ASP A 82 -2.31 -25.16 0.91
CA ASP A 82 -3.44 -24.24 0.89
C ASP A 82 -3.33 -23.25 -0.28
N ASN A 83 -4.39 -22.51 -0.58
CA ASN A 83 -4.37 -21.49 -1.64
C ASN A 83 -3.66 -20.20 -1.18
N SER A 84 -2.62 -20.31 -0.35
CA SER A 84 -1.87 -19.18 0.15
C SER A 84 -0.51 -19.03 -0.50
N CYS A 85 -0.02 -17.80 -0.54
CA CYS A 85 1.35 -17.50 -0.89
C CYS A 85 1.90 -16.38 -0.02
N TYR A 86 3.23 -16.34 0.10
CA TYR A 86 3.93 -15.19 0.66
C TYR A 86 4.43 -14.31 -0.49
N THR A 87 3.96 -13.06 -0.52
CA THR A 87 4.29 -12.09 -1.56
C THR A 87 5.32 -11.11 -1.02
N ILE A 88 6.35 -10.82 -1.83
CA ILE A 88 7.31 -9.74 -1.59
C ILE A 88 7.33 -8.86 -2.83
N PHE A 89 7.24 -7.55 -2.64
CA PHE A 89 7.39 -6.53 -3.68
C PHE A 89 8.73 -5.83 -3.53
N TYR A 90 9.39 -5.54 -4.65
CA TYR A 90 10.69 -4.90 -4.69
C TYR A 90 10.64 -3.58 -5.46
N ASP A 91 11.56 -2.68 -5.14
CA ASP A 91 11.88 -1.55 -6.01
C ASP A 91 12.89 -1.97 -7.11
N GLN A 92 13.22 -1.04 -8.00
CA GLN A 92 14.17 -1.26 -9.10
C GLN A 92 15.60 -1.61 -8.64
N ASN A 93 15.93 -1.33 -7.38
CA ASN A 93 17.23 -1.65 -6.77
C ASN A 93 17.17 -2.92 -5.92
N LYS A 94 16.09 -3.71 -6.03
CA LYS A 94 15.83 -4.94 -5.26
C LYS A 94 15.66 -4.73 -3.75
N ASN A 95 15.39 -3.51 -3.29
CA ASN A 95 14.98 -3.29 -1.91
C ASN A 95 13.54 -3.76 -1.73
N ILE A 96 13.22 -4.38 -0.59
CA ILE A 96 11.85 -4.78 -0.28
C ILE A 96 11.01 -3.52 -0.01
N VAL A 97 9.89 -3.38 -0.72
CA VAL A 97 8.92 -2.30 -0.55
C VAL A 97 7.82 -2.74 0.40
N SER A 98 7.31 -3.96 0.22
CA SER A 98 6.30 -4.54 1.10
C SER A 98 6.27 -6.05 0.99
N GLU A 99 5.77 -6.70 2.04
CA GLU A 99 5.62 -8.15 2.07
C GLU A 99 4.45 -8.58 2.97
N GLY A 100 3.88 -9.74 2.68
CA GLY A 100 2.82 -10.32 3.48
C GLY A 100 2.20 -11.57 2.85
N LYS A 101 1.30 -12.19 3.59
CA LYS A 101 0.58 -13.39 3.14
C LYS A 101 -0.65 -13.00 2.32
N GLU A 102 -0.90 -13.74 1.25
CA GLU A 102 -2.15 -13.74 0.51
C GLU A 102 -2.81 -15.12 0.67
N VAL A 103 -4.14 -15.16 0.82
CA VAL A 103 -4.96 -16.38 0.80
C VAL A 103 -6.06 -16.16 -0.21
N ASN A 104 -6.23 -17.07 -1.19
CA ASN A 104 -7.20 -16.90 -2.28
C ASN A 104 -7.06 -15.55 -3.00
N LYS A 105 -5.82 -15.09 -3.20
CA LYS A 105 -5.47 -13.79 -3.83
C LYS A 105 -5.90 -12.55 -3.03
N LEU A 106 -6.29 -12.71 -1.76
CA LEU A 106 -6.62 -11.63 -0.83
C LEU A 106 -5.56 -11.52 0.25
N ARG A 107 -5.20 -10.30 0.66
CA ARG A 107 -4.28 -10.09 1.80
C ARG A 107 -4.82 -10.72 3.08
N GLU A 108 -3.94 -11.37 3.83
CA GLU A 108 -4.27 -12.05 5.07
C GLU A 108 -3.15 -11.86 6.10
N GLY A 109 -3.52 -11.63 7.36
CA GLY A 109 -2.59 -11.40 8.45
C GLY A 109 -1.80 -10.10 8.32
N GLN A 110 -0.62 -10.07 8.94
CA GLN A 110 0.21 -8.87 9.00
C GLN A 110 0.97 -8.65 7.68
N TRP A 111 0.78 -7.46 7.11
CA TRP A 111 1.54 -6.90 6.01
C TRP A 111 2.52 -5.85 6.53
N LYS A 112 3.73 -5.87 5.98
CA LYS A 112 4.80 -4.93 6.32
C LYS A 112 5.10 -4.05 5.11
N TYR A 113 5.30 -2.77 5.37
CA TYR A 113 5.75 -1.78 4.40
C TYR A 113 7.01 -1.12 4.93
N TYR A 114 7.99 -0.90 4.06
CA TYR A 114 9.30 -0.42 4.44
C TYR A 114 9.53 1.01 3.99
N HIS A 115 10.36 1.74 4.74
CA HIS A 115 10.89 3.02 4.29
C HIS A 115 11.76 2.82 3.05
N LYS A 116 11.80 3.84 2.18
CA LYS A 116 12.52 3.78 0.89
C LYS A 116 13.96 3.33 1.08
N ALA A 117 14.37 2.29 0.34
CA ALA A 117 15.72 1.72 0.37
C ALA A 117 16.23 1.41 1.80
N SER A 118 15.33 0.97 2.69
CA SER A 118 15.63 0.69 4.09
C SER A 118 14.96 -0.60 4.55
N LYS A 119 15.52 -1.22 5.59
CA LYS A 119 14.90 -2.34 6.32
C LYS A 119 13.99 -1.86 7.46
N THR A 120 13.94 -0.56 7.72
CA THR A 120 13.06 0.02 8.74
C THR A 120 11.61 -0.04 8.27
N ILE A 121 10.74 -0.57 9.11
CA ILE A 121 9.30 -0.62 8.86
C ILE A 121 8.75 0.81 8.85
N MET A 122 7.97 1.13 7.83
CA MET A 122 7.17 2.34 7.71
C MET A 122 5.74 2.10 8.20
N THR A 123 5.15 0.95 7.87
CA THR A 123 3.78 0.63 8.26
C THR A 123 3.63 -0.87 8.54
N LEU A 124 2.90 -1.20 9.60
CA LEU A 124 2.33 -2.53 9.82
C LEU A 124 0.81 -2.45 9.65
N GLU A 125 0.25 -3.36 8.87
CA GLU A 125 -1.18 -3.45 8.61
C GLU A 125 -1.67 -4.88 8.84
N ASN A 126 -2.77 -5.05 9.54
CA ASN A 126 -3.40 -6.36 9.72
C ASN A 126 -4.58 -6.50 8.77
N TYR A 127 -4.65 -7.63 8.06
CA TYR A 127 -5.68 -7.93 7.08
C TYR A 127 -6.42 -9.22 7.42
N LYS A 128 -7.71 -9.24 7.06
CA LYS A 128 -8.56 -10.43 7.06
C LYS A 128 -9.41 -10.42 5.80
N ASN A 129 -9.31 -11.46 4.98
CA ASN A 129 -10.04 -11.56 3.70
C ASN A 129 -9.88 -10.30 2.82
N GLY A 130 -8.67 -9.76 2.73
CA GLY A 130 -8.34 -8.61 1.89
C GLY A 130 -8.76 -7.24 2.44
N LYS A 131 -9.37 -7.17 3.63
CA LYS A 131 -9.74 -5.92 4.30
C LYS A 131 -8.85 -5.67 5.51
N LEU A 132 -8.54 -4.40 5.80
CA LEU A 132 -7.88 -4.04 7.05
C LEU A 132 -8.76 -4.46 8.24
N ASP A 133 -8.21 -5.25 9.14
CA ASP A 133 -8.91 -5.77 10.32
C ASP A 133 -7.88 -6.00 11.43
N GLY A 134 -8.00 -5.22 12.51
CA GLY A 134 -7.00 -5.13 13.58
C GLY A 134 -6.22 -3.81 13.56
N VAL A 135 -5.09 -3.78 14.25
CA VAL A 135 -4.30 -2.55 14.43
C VAL A 135 -3.50 -2.25 13.15
N ARG A 136 -3.48 -0.99 12.75
CA ARG A 136 -2.52 -0.42 11.80
C ARG A 136 -1.58 0.51 12.56
N THR A 137 -0.27 0.35 12.37
CA THR A 137 0.76 1.16 13.01
C THR A 137 1.66 1.79 11.97
N VAL A 138 1.90 3.09 12.08
CA VAL A 138 2.83 3.85 11.23
C VAL A 138 4.05 4.23 12.06
N TYR A 139 5.23 4.21 11.45
CA TYR A 139 6.50 4.46 12.10
C TYR A 139 7.31 5.55 11.40
N TYR A 140 8.00 6.35 12.20
CA TYR A 140 9.05 7.26 11.75
C TYR A 140 10.25 6.47 11.23
N PRO A 141 11.14 7.07 10.41
CA PRO A 141 12.41 6.44 10.02
C PRO A 141 13.30 6.04 11.21
N SER A 142 13.12 6.68 12.36
CA SER A 142 13.76 6.31 13.63
C SER A 142 13.22 5.02 14.27
N GLY A 143 12.16 4.42 13.71
CA GLY A 143 11.49 3.25 14.25
C GLY A 143 10.49 3.55 15.37
N LYS A 144 10.30 4.81 15.74
CA LYS A 144 9.28 5.23 16.70
C LYS A 144 7.91 5.32 16.05
N ILE A 145 6.85 5.14 16.84
CA ILE A 145 5.48 5.17 16.34
C ILE A 145 5.08 6.61 15.97
N VAL A 146 4.45 6.77 14.81
CA VAL A 146 3.76 7.98 14.36
C VAL A 146 2.30 7.93 14.78
N ASP A 147 1.61 6.84 14.43
CA ASP A 147 0.21 6.64 14.79
C ASP A 147 -0.16 5.16 14.89
N GLU A 148 -1.22 4.91 15.65
CA GLU A 148 -1.92 3.64 15.76
C GLU A 148 -3.41 3.86 15.52
N THR A 149 -3.98 3.07 14.61
CA THR A 149 -5.41 3.12 14.28
C THR A 149 -5.97 1.71 14.30
N ILE A 150 -7.12 1.49 14.95
CA ILE A 150 -7.83 0.21 14.88
C ILE A 150 -8.77 0.20 13.68
N TYR A 151 -8.73 -0.89 12.91
CA TYR A 151 -9.63 -1.17 11.80
C TYR A 151 -10.52 -2.37 12.09
N LYS A 152 -11.74 -2.35 11.56
CA LYS A 152 -12.68 -3.47 11.54
C LYS A 152 -13.36 -3.51 10.18
N ASN A 153 -13.23 -4.62 9.45
CA ASN A 153 -13.79 -4.79 8.10
C ASN A 153 -13.46 -3.64 7.13
N GLY A 154 -12.26 -3.06 7.21
CA GLY A 154 -11.80 -1.97 6.36
C GLY A 154 -12.17 -0.56 6.82
N LEU A 155 -12.91 -0.42 7.93
CA LEU A 155 -13.30 0.87 8.51
C LEU A 155 -12.50 1.14 9.78
N LYS A 156 -12.10 2.40 10.03
CA LYS A 156 -11.54 2.80 11.33
C LYS A 156 -12.60 2.66 12.40
N GLU A 157 -12.27 1.96 13.48
CA GLU A 157 -13.20 1.57 14.54
C GLU A 157 -12.44 1.43 15.87
N GLY A 158 -12.72 2.29 16.85
CA GLY A 158 -12.06 2.29 18.15
C GLY A 158 -10.99 3.36 18.30
N VAL A 159 -10.02 3.11 19.19
CA VAL A 159 -9.00 4.09 19.58
C VAL A 159 -8.09 4.47 18.41
N TYR A 160 -7.78 5.76 18.32
CA TYR A 160 -6.72 6.32 17.50
C TYR A 160 -5.76 7.11 18.38
N LYS A 161 -4.46 6.88 18.17
CA LYS A 161 -3.39 7.64 18.84
C LYS A 161 -2.40 8.13 17.81
N ARG A 162 -2.00 9.40 17.94
CA ARG A 162 -0.87 9.98 17.22
C ARG A 162 0.20 10.41 18.21
N TYR A 163 1.44 10.13 17.87
CA TYR A 163 2.59 10.37 18.72
C TYR A 163 3.54 11.38 18.06
N SER A 164 4.29 12.11 18.89
CA SER A 164 5.48 12.82 18.45
C SER A 164 6.66 11.85 18.37
N GLU A 165 7.73 12.26 17.70
CA GLU A 165 8.97 11.47 17.68
C GLU A 165 9.66 11.37 19.07
N LYS A 166 9.20 12.14 20.08
CA LYS A 166 9.62 11.96 21.47
C LYS A 166 8.76 10.93 22.22
N GLY A 167 7.73 10.37 21.60
CA GLY A 167 6.80 9.42 22.21
C GLY A 167 5.62 10.08 22.93
N ILE A 168 5.47 11.40 22.84
CA ILE A 168 4.33 12.13 23.45
C ILE A 168 3.08 11.88 22.63
N VAL A 169 1.97 11.50 23.27
CA VAL A 169 0.67 11.32 22.62
C VAL A 169 0.08 12.68 22.27
N LEU A 170 0.27 13.11 21.02
CA LEU A 170 -0.22 14.38 20.48
C LEU A 170 -1.74 14.35 20.27
N GLU A 171 -2.30 13.19 19.98
CA GLU A 171 -3.73 12.99 19.82
C GLU A 171 -4.14 11.64 20.40
N ASN A 172 -5.22 11.64 21.17
CA ASN A 172 -5.94 10.45 21.58
C ASN A 172 -7.43 10.70 21.35
N SER A 173 -8.00 9.97 20.39
CA SER A 173 -9.40 10.09 19.98
C SER A 173 -9.95 8.72 19.59
N PHE A 174 -11.23 8.64 19.21
CA PHE A 174 -11.82 7.39 18.74
C PHE A 174 -12.51 7.59 17.39
N PHE A 175 -12.53 6.54 16.60
CA PHE A 175 -13.28 6.42 15.37
C PHE A 175 -14.45 5.44 15.54
N LYS A 176 -15.52 5.68 14.79
CA LYS A 176 -16.59 4.72 14.53
C LYS A 176 -16.97 4.85 13.07
N ASN A 177 -16.90 3.75 12.32
CA ASN A 177 -17.20 3.75 10.88
C ASN A 177 -16.47 4.88 10.09
N ASN A 178 -15.16 5.03 10.28
CA ASN A 178 -14.32 6.09 9.68
C ASN A 178 -14.53 7.53 10.17
N GLU A 179 -15.50 7.80 11.04
CA GLU A 179 -15.76 9.13 11.57
C GLU A 179 -15.27 9.26 13.01
N TYR A 180 -14.79 10.44 13.43
CA TYR A 180 -14.48 10.67 14.84
C TYR A 180 -15.75 10.53 15.69
N GLU A 181 -15.62 9.84 16.82
CA GLU A 181 -16.72 9.54 17.74
C GLU A 181 -16.19 9.56 19.18
N GLY A 182 -16.91 10.12 20.13
CA GLY A 182 -16.50 10.11 21.53
C GLY A 182 -15.42 11.15 21.88
N GLU A 183 -14.72 10.92 22.99
CA GLU A 183 -13.78 11.89 23.55
C GLU A 183 -12.52 12.02 22.70
N ALA A 184 -12.00 13.25 22.58
CA ALA A 184 -10.74 13.55 21.93
C ALA A 184 -9.91 14.48 22.81
N THR A 185 -8.62 14.20 22.91
CA THR A 185 -7.63 15.03 23.60
C THR A 185 -6.45 15.27 22.67
N TYR A 186 -6.03 16.54 22.61
CA TYR A 186 -4.90 17.00 21.82
C TYR A 186 -3.86 17.61 22.74
N LYS A 187 -2.59 17.25 22.52
CA LYS A 187 -1.45 17.78 23.25
C LYS A 187 -0.43 18.39 22.31
N ASP A 188 0.37 19.30 22.84
CA ASP A 188 1.56 19.80 22.16
C ASP A 188 2.76 18.83 22.35
N PRO A 189 3.90 19.08 21.69
CA PRO A 189 5.11 18.27 21.86
C PRO A 189 5.77 18.33 23.25
N ASN A 190 5.31 19.20 24.16
CA ASN A 190 5.76 19.34 25.54
C ASN A 190 4.81 18.64 26.53
N ASP A 191 3.89 17.81 26.03
CA ASP A 191 2.89 17.07 26.81
C ASP A 191 1.82 17.94 27.48
N LEU A 192 1.67 19.20 27.05
CA LEU A 192 0.60 20.08 27.53
C LEU A 192 -0.66 19.84 26.71
N VAL A 193 -1.80 19.62 27.39
CA VAL A 193 -3.12 19.60 26.73
C VAL A 193 -3.38 20.97 26.13
N ILE A 194 -3.72 21.01 24.84
CA ILE A 194 -4.07 22.23 24.10
C ILE A 194 -5.54 22.27 23.71
N ALA A 195 -6.18 21.10 23.58
CA ALA A 195 -7.61 21.02 23.35
C ALA A 195 -8.17 19.68 23.83
N LYS A 196 -9.41 19.68 24.31
CA LYS A 196 -10.19 18.45 24.51
C LYS A 196 -11.67 18.71 24.34
N GLY A 197 -12.41 17.67 23.98
CA GLY A 197 -13.85 17.71 23.80
C GLY A 197 -14.35 16.43 23.18
N LYS A 198 -15.59 16.47 22.69
CA LYS A 198 -16.26 15.29 22.16
C LYS A 198 -16.59 15.45 20.69
N PHE A 199 -16.48 14.34 19.94
CA PHE A 199 -17.01 14.18 18.60
C PHE A 199 -18.26 13.30 18.60
N LYS A 200 -19.13 13.54 17.63
CA LYS A 200 -20.23 12.67 17.25
C LYS A 200 -20.41 12.73 15.73
N ASN A 201 -20.35 11.58 15.07
CA ASN A 201 -20.44 11.48 13.60
C ASN A 201 -19.49 12.48 12.89
N GLY A 202 -18.22 12.49 13.33
CA GLY A 202 -17.17 13.33 12.75
C GLY A 202 -17.24 14.81 13.10
N LYS A 203 -18.26 15.27 13.83
CA LYS A 203 -18.44 16.68 14.20
C LYS A 203 -18.16 16.91 15.67
N LYS A 204 -17.52 18.03 15.99
CA LYS A 204 -17.37 18.50 17.37
C LYS A 204 -18.75 18.75 17.98
N VAL A 205 -19.01 18.24 19.17
CA VAL A 205 -20.27 18.41 19.91
C VAL A 205 -20.01 18.77 21.36
N GLY A 206 -21.01 19.39 22.00
CA GLY A 206 -20.91 19.80 23.40
C GLY A 206 -19.78 20.80 23.66
N LYS A 207 -19.23 20.76 24.87
CA LYS A 207 -18.19 21.68 25.32
C LYS A 207 -16.82 21.26 24.80
N TRP A 208 -16.17 22.18 24.10
CA TRP A 208 -14.77 22.09 23.70
C TRP A 208 -13.94 23.08 24.49
N GLN A 209 -12.87 22.59 25.09
CA GLN A 209 -12.00 23.35 25.97
C GLN A 209 -10.65 23.53 25.29
N PHE A 210 -10.13 24.75 25.30
CA PHE A 210 -8.84 25.13 24.71
C PHE A 210 -7.94 25.70 25.78
N PHE A 211 -6.66 25.32 25.73
CA PHE A 211 -5.70 25.58 26.79
C PHE A 211 -4.46 26.22 26.21
N VAL A 212 -3.92 27.20 26.94
CA VAL A 212 -2.61 27.82 26.68
C VAL A 212 -1.75 27.67 27.91
N ASN A 213 -0.55 27.11 27.74
CA ASN A 213 0.39 26.82 28.83
C ASN A 213 -0.26 26.02 29.98
N GLY A 214 -1.12 25.06 29.64
CA GLY A 214 -1.84 24.20 30.59
C GLY A 214 -3.01 24.86 31.32
N LYS A 215 -3.30 26.14 31.08
CA LYS A 215 -4.44 26.86 31.67
C LYS A 215 -5.59 26.93 30.68
N LEU A 216 -6.82 26.71 31.16
CA LEU A 216 -8.03 26.87 30.35
C LEU A 216 -8.13 28.33 29.91
N GLU A 217 -8.03 28.56 28.60
CA GLU A 217 -8.13 29.91 28.01
C GLU A 217 -9.56 30.17 27.53
N SER A 218 -10.18 29.18 26.88
CA SER A 218 -11.53 29.32 26.35
C SER A 218 -12.30 28.00 26.37
N GLU A 219 -13.62 28.12 26.43
CA GLU A 219 -14.56 27.01 26.25
C GLU A 219 -15.64 27.44 25.26
N GLU A 220 -15.91 26.58 24.28
CA GLU A 220 -16.94 26.78 23.27
C GLU A 220 -17.97 25.66 23.31
N ASN A 221 -19.26 26.02 23.28
CA ASN A 221 -20.32 25.04 23.08
C ASN A 221 -20.58 24.87 21.59
N MET A 222 -20.15 23.73 21.04
CA MET A 222 -20.21 23.42 19.62
C MET A 222 -21.64 23.11 19.14
N ASP A 223 -22.59 22.87 20.04
CA ASP A 223 -24.01 22.69 19.69
C ASP A 223 -24.69 24.05 19.40
N LYS A 224 -24.06 25.17 19.78
CA LYS A 224 -24.53 26.54 19.54
C LYS A 224 -23.33 27.47 19.25
N PRO A 225 -22.65 27.31 18.09
CA PRO A 225 -21.47 28.10 17.79
C PRO A 225 -21.84 29.59 17.77
N LYS A 226 -21.08 30.42 18.49
CA LYS A 226 -21.27 31.88 18.48
C LYS A 226 -21.11 32.36 17.04
N LYS A 227 -22.15 32.99 16.47
CA LYS A 227 -22.06 33.65 15.15
C LYS A 227 -20.96 34.70 15.23
N ILE A 228 -19.86 34.51 14.49
CA ILE A 228 -18.85 35.55 14.28
C ILE A 228 -19.54 36.65 13.45
N GLN A 229 -19.94 37.75 14.09
CA GLN A 229 -20.29 38.97 13.39
C GLN A 229 -18.99 39.56 12.83
N LEU A 230 -18.70 39.27 11.56
CA LEU A 230 -17.72 40.03 10.79
C LEU A 230 -18.26 41.46 10.68
N LYS A 231 -17.76 42.37 11.54
CA LYS A 231 -17.89 43.80 11.28
C LYS A 231 -17.11 44.07 10.00
N ARG A 232 -17.82 44.17 8.87
CA ARG A 232 -17.27 44.78 7.67
C ARG A 232 -17.16 46.26 7.99
N ASP A 233 -15.95 46.72 8.29
CA ASP A 233 -15.65 48.14 8.28
C ASP A 233 -15.91 48.65 6.86
N SER A 234 -17.02 49.35 6.71
CA SER A 234 -17.37 50.07 5.50
C SER A 234 -16.35 51.19 5.29
N VAL A 235 -15.39 50.93 4.40
CA VAL A 235 -14.55 51.97 3.79
C VAL A 235 -15.50 52.96 3.12
N LYS A 236 -15.68 54.12 3.75
CA LYS A 236 -16.33 55.27 3.11
C LYS A 236 -15.41 55.74 1.98
N LYS A 237 -15.99 55.77 0.79
CA LYS A 237 -15.41 56.32 -0.43
C LYS A 237 -15.45 57.84 -0.41
#